data_AF-A0A1V4BP17-F1
#
_entry.id   AF-A0A1V4BP17-F1
#
_cell.length_a   1.000
_cell.length_b   1.000
_cell.length_c   1.000
_cell.angle_alpha   90.00
_cell.angle_beta   90.00
_cell.angle_gamma   90.00
#
_symmetry.space_group_name_H-M   'P 1'
#
loop_
_entity.id
_entity.type
_entity.pdbx_description
1 polymer ?
#
loop_
_entity_poly.entity_id
_entity_poly.type
_entity_poly.pdbx_seq_one_letter_code
_entity_poly.pdbx_strand_id
1 'polypeptide(L)'
;MAINEKATGQNSVAITGTATGENSLGVHGKGDAVGVRGDGKSWHGVVGFSEGGFGVYGEGLTGGTGVVGKSKGWHAVGGFSESTTGGAGVYGEAVGPGVIGVSKTWHGVYGETPSTTGGAGVWGEHKGAGSGVVGVSNSGAGVYGKGGRLAGQFEGNVDVSGKLTVQGINVGDLASRVQAVEGIPTRMQAVENRVTTLQQQVNNLQQLVNNLQQQLASLQQKQAEDVEGIVVSLATLAARVTALGG
;
A
#
# COMPACT_ATOMS: atom_id res chain seq x y z
N MET A 1 -1.20 67.98 -19.65
CA MET A 1 0.26 68.24 -19.79
C MET A 1 0.93 66.88 -19.91
N ALA A 2 1.70 66.65 -20.97
CA ALA A 2 2.43 65.39 -21.16
C ALA A 2 3.89 65.62 -20.76
N ILE A 3 4.43 64.74 -19.93
CA ILE A 3 5.85 64.72 -19.57
C ILE A 3 6.53 63.76 -20.55
N ASN A 4 7.56 64.23 -21.27
CA ASN A 4 8.33 63.44 -22.24
C ASN A 4 9.82 63.70 -22.04
N GLU A 5 10.40 63.05 -21.03
CA GLU A 5 11.79 63.24 -20.64
C GLU A 5 12.69 62.13 -21.21
N LYS A 6 13.94 62.49 -21.55
CA LYS A 6 14.97 61.54 -21.99
C LYS A 6 16.27 61.79 -21.22
N ALA A 7 16.73 60.79 -20.46
CA ALA A 7 18.05 60.79 -19.84
C ALA A 7 18.95 59.75 -20.55
N THR A 8 20.24 60.06 -20.67
CA THR A 8 21.24 59.18 -21.32
C THR A 8 22.51 59.10 -20.49
N GLY A 9 23.21 57.96 -20.53
CA GLY A 9 24.45 57.71 -19.77
C GLY A 9 24.26 56.67 -18.67
N GLN A 10 25.35 56.24 -18.05
CA GLN A 10 25.31 55.29 -16.93
C GLN A 10 24.70 55.97 -15.69
N ASN A 11 23.83 55.26 -14.97
CA ASN A 11 23.17 55.73 -13.73
C ASN A 11 22.32 57.01 -13.91
N SER A 12 21.88 57.34 -15.12
CA SER A 12 21.05 58.52 -15.37
C SER A 12 19.60 58.30 -14.90
N VAL A 13 19.00 59.30 -14.25
CA VAL A 13 17.59 59.28 -13.82
C VAL A 13 16.84 60.38 -14.57
N ALA A 14 15.77 60.03 -15.28
CA ALA A 14 14.96 60.99 -16.02
C ALA A 14 13.93 61.70 -15.12
N ILE A 15 13.29 60.97 -14.21
CA ILE A 15 12.22 61.48 -13.34
C ILE A 15 12.33 60.82 -11.97
N THR A 16 12.19 61.61 -10.91
CA THR A 16 12.04 61.14 -9.53
C THR A 16 10.76 61.73 -8.94
N GLY A 17 9.85 60.87 -8.49
CA GLY A 17 8.68 61.28 -7.70
C GLY A 17 8.89 60.94 -6.24
N THR A 18 8.85 61.95 -5.36
CA THR A 18 8.98 61.78 -3.91
C THR A 18 7.72 62.29 -3.23
N ALA A 19 7.09 61.45 -2.42
CA ALA A 19 6.02 61.86 -1.51
C ALA A 19 6.36 61.41 -0.10
N THR A 20 6.08 62.26 0.88
CA THR A 20 6.32 61.99 2.31
C THR A 20 5.00 62.07 3.07
N GLY A 21 4.89 61.29 4.14
CA GLY A 21 3.66 61.16 4.93
C GLY A 21 2.88 59.89 4.64
N GLU A 22 2.03 59.50 5.59
CA GLU A 22 1.20 58.30 5.52
C GLU A 22 0.28 58.33 4.30
N ASN A 23 0.11 57.19 3.62
CA ASN A 23 -0.77 57.03 2.45
C ASN A 23 -0.45 57.93 1.24
N SER A 24 0.75 58.52 1.19
CA SER A 24 1.17 59.36 0.07
C SER A 24 1.68 58.51 -1.11
N LEU A 25 1.44 58.97 -2.35
CA LEU A 25 1.88 58.31 -3.58
C LEU A 25 2.91 59.18 -4.29
N GLY A 26 4.15 58.71 -4.40
CA GLY A 26 5.20 59.42 -5.15
C GLY A 26 4.89 59.52 -6.65
N VAL A 27 4.37 58.42 -7.23
CA VAL A 27 3.92 58.34 -8.62
C VAL A 27 2.66 57.48 -8.70
N HIS A 28 1.61 57.99 -9.35
CA HIS A 28 0.36 57.27 -9.58
C HIS A 28 0.03 57.23 -11.07
N GLY A 29 0.11 56.05 -11.69
CA GLY A 29 -0.29 55.82 -13.08
C GLY A 29 -1.68 55.19 -13.17
N LYS A 30 -2.57 55.80 -13.95
CA LYS A 30 -3.94 55.31 -14.22
C LYS A 30 -4.20 55.31 -15.71
N GLY A 31 -4.75 54.22 -16.24
CA GLY A 31 -5.12 54.10 -17.65
C GLY A 31 -6.15 53.00 -17.86
N ASP A 32 -6.97 53.12 -18.90
CA ASP A 32 -8.06 52.19 -19.18
C ASP A 32 -7.57 50.80 -19.63
N ALA A 33 -6.37 50.75 -20.23
CA ALA A 33 -5.70 49.51 -20.62
C ALA A 33 -4.43 49.25 -19.81
N VAL A 34 -3.52 50.23 -19.78
CA VAL A 34 -2.24 50.14 -19.07
C VAL A 34 -2.01 51.43 -18.29
N GLY A 35 -1.96 51.34 -16.96
CA GLY A 35 -1.64 52.48 -16.10
C GLY A 35 -0.15 52.81 -16.08
N VAL A 36 0.70 51.78 -15.93
CA VAL A 36 2.17 51.87 -15.94
C VAL A 36 2.74 50.69 -16.73
N ARG A 37 3.75 50.95 -17.57
CA ARG A 37 4.52 49.93 -18.29
C ARG A 37 6.01 50.18 -18.09
N GLY A 38 6.74 49.14 -17.72
CA GLY A 38 8.20 49.15 -17.70
C GLY A 38 8.76 48.13 -18.69
N ASP A 39 9.61 48.57 -19.62
CA ASP A 39 10.33 47.72 -20.56
C ASP A 39 11.82 47.73 -20.21
N GLY A 40 12.37 46.57 -19.81
CA GLY A 40 13.79 46.38 -19.56
C GLY A 40 14.44 45.60 -20.70
N LYS A 41 15.53 46.11 -21.29
CA LYS A 41 16.21 45.43 -22.40
C LYS A 41 17.11 44.27 -21.94
N SER A 42 17.84 44.47 -20.86
CA SER A 42 18.84 43.52 -20.34
C SER A 42 18.56 43.05 -18.91
N TRP A 43 17.67 43.74 -18.20
CA TRP A 43 17.40 43.50 -16.79
C TRP A 43 15.92 43.77 -16.48
N HIS A 44 15.60 44.21 -15.26
CA HIS A 44 14.23 44.47 -14.82
C HIS A 44 13.59 45.65 -15.56
N GLY A 45 12.36 45.46 -16.05
CA GLY A 45 11.53 46.58 -16.52
C GLY A 45 10.93 47.39 -15.37
N VAL A 46 10.61 46.71 -14.25
CA VAL A 46 10.10 47.31 -13.00
C VAL A 46 10.74 46.58 -11.82
N VAL A 47 11.13 47.34 -10.79
CA VAL A 47 11.66 46.81 -9.52
C VAL A 47 10.91 47.49 -8.38
N GLY A 48 10.47 46.71 -7.40
CA GLY A 48 9.87 47.22 -6.18
C GLY A 48 10.69 46.79 -4.97
N PHE A 49 11.02 47.73 -4.10
CA PHE A 49 11.66 47.49 -2.81
C PHE A 49 10.72 47.99 -1.72
N SER A 50 10.64 47.26 -0.61
CA SER A 50 9.93 47.74 0.58
C SER A 50 10.66 47.30 1.85
N GLU A 51 10.75 48.19 2.84
CA GLU A 51 11.27 47.89 4.17
C GLU A 51 10.22 47.16 5.04
N GLY A 52 8.93 47.25 4.67
CA GLY A 52 7.83 46.54 5.32
C GLY A 52 6.68 46.24 4.34
N GLY A 53 6.10 45.05 4.43
CA GLY A 53 5.04 44.61 3.51
C GLY A 53 5.56 44.16 2.14
N PHE A 54 4.78 44.39 1.07
CA PHE A 54 5.08 43.90 -0.28
C PHE A 54 5.86 44.92 -1.10
N GLY A 55 6.99 44.52 -1.70
CA GLY A 55 7.71 45.36 -2.67
C GLY A 55 6.92 45.58 -3.97
N VAL A 56 6.11 44.60 -4.38
CA VAL A 56 5.16 44.69 -5.50
C VAL A 56 3.88 43.96 -5.11
N TYR A 57 2.74 44.60 -5.30
CA TYR A 57 1.42 44.03 -5.04
C TYR A 57 0.59 44.01 -6.33
N GLY A 58 0.06 42.84 -6.69
CA GLY A 58 -0.80 42.68 -7.86
C GLY A 58 -2.10 41.98 -7.46
N GLU A 59 -3.23 42.64 -7.73
CA GLU A 59 -4.56 42.16 -7.37
C GLU A 59 -5.48 42.20 -8.58
N GLY A 60 -6.31 41.16 -8.74
CA GLY A 60 -7.37 41.11 -9.75
C GLY A 60 -8.73 41.04 -9.07
N LEU A 61 -9.57 42.07 -9.25
CA LEU A 61 -10.83 42.21 -8.52
C LEU A 61 -11.94 41.32 -9.07
N THR A 62 -12.21 41.41 -10.39
CA THR A 62 -13.37 40.74 -11.03
C THR A 62 -12.97 39.44 -11.72
N GLY A 63 -12.23 38.58 -11.02
CA GLY A 63 -11.73 37.30 -11.55
C GLY A 63 -10.49 37.41 -12.44
N GLY A 64 -9.83 38.56 -12.46
CA GLY A 64 -8.57 38.74 -13.16
C GLY A 64 -7.39 38.10 -12.42
N THR A 65 -6.34 37.75 -13.16
CA THR A 65 -5.05 37.35 -12.56
C THR A 65 -4.34 38.58 -12.01
N GLY A 66 -3.98 38.58 -10.72
CA GLY A 66 -3.22 39.68 -10.12
C GLY A 66 -1.79 39.80 -10.66
N VAL A 67 -1.07 38.68 -10.79
CA VAL A 67 0.30 38.64 -11.32
C VAL A 67 0.47 37.45 -12.28
N VAL A 68 1.05 37.70 -13.46
CA VAL A 68 1.41 36.67 -14.42
C VAL A 68 2.89 36.74 -14.77
N GLY A 69 3.59 35.63 -14.61
CA GLY A 69 4.96 35.46 -15.12
C GLY A 69 4.96 34.57 -16.34
N LYS A 70 5.72 34.93 -17.38
CA LYS A 70 5.96 34.08 -18.55
C LYS A 70 7.43 34.14 -18.93
N SER A 71 8.07 32.98 -19.06
CA SER A 71 9.47 32.86 -19.49
C SER A 71 9.61 31.75 -20.54
N LYS A 72 10.55 31.92 -21.47
CA LYS A 72 10.88 30.91 -22.49
C LYS A 72 12.15 30.11 -22.15
N GLY A 73 12.96 30.58 -21.21
CA GLY A 73 14.31 30.04 -20.98
C GLY A 73 14.63 29.72 -19.53
N TRP A 74 13.84 30.19 -18.56
CA TRP A 74 14.10 29.97 -17.14
C TRP A 74 12.81 30.08 -16.31
N HIS A 75 12.92 30.31 -14.99
CA HIS A 75 11.77 30.58 -14.11
C HIS A 75 10.99 31.81 -14.58
N ALA A 76 9.68 31.64 -14.72
CA ALA A 76 8.76 32.75 -15.02
C ALA A 76 8.46 33.60 -13.77
N VAL A 77 8.40 32.94 -12.61
CA VAL A 77 8.29 33.53 -11.27
C VAL A 77 9.20 32.70 -10.36
N GLY A 78 9.99 33.37 -9.52
CA GLY A 78 10.84 32.74 -8.50
C GLY A 78 10.51 33.32 -7.13
N GLY A 79 10.39 32.45 -6.14
CA GLY A 79 10.16 32.84 -4.75
C GLY A 79 11.31 32.36 -3.89
N PHE A 80 11.95 33.30 -3.18
CA PHE A 80 13.12 33.03 -2.34
C PHE A 80 12.89 33.66 -0.97
N SER A 81 13.20 32.92 0.09
CA SER A 81 13.14 33.39 1.47
C SER A 81 14.45 33.02 2.15
N GLU A 82 15.12 34.01 2.75
CA GLU A 82 16.34 33.82 3.54
C GLU A 82 16.05 33.70 5.04
N SER A 83 14.77 33.76 5.43
CA SER A 83 14.37 33.70 6.83
C SER A 83 14.68 32.34 7.44
N THR A 84 15.34 32.33 8.59
CA THR A 84 15.73 31.13 9.34
C THR A 84 14.73 30.73 10.41
N THR A 85 13.74 31.57 10.68
CA THR A 85 12.69 31.35 11.70
C THR A 85 11.37 30.92 11.09
N GLY A 86 11.34 30.68 9.77
CA GLY A 86 10.17 30.30 9.00
C GLY A 86 9.96 31.22 7.78
N GLY A 87 9.05 30.85 6.90
CA GLY A 87 8.72 31.63 5.70
C GLY A 87 8.91 30.82 4.42
N ALA A 88 7.86 30.74 3.62
CA ALA A 88 7.89 30.05 2.35
C ALA A 88 8.39 31.00 1.25
N GLY A 89 9.24 30.51 0.34
CA GLY A 89 9.57 31.26 -0.88
C GLY A 89 8.31 31.52 -1.73
N VAL A 90 7.36 30.59 -1.73
CA VAL A 90 6.03 30.72 -2.35
C VAL A 90 4.98 30.20 -1.38
N TYR A 91 3.97 31.02 -1.09
CA TYR A 91 2.82 30.67 -0.28
C TYR A 91 1.54 30.80 -1.13
N GLY A 92 0.72 29.75 -1.16
CA GLY A 92 -0.54 29.73 -1.88
C GLY A 92 -1.66 29.25 -0.98
N GLU A 93 -2.70 30.06 -0.84
CA GLU A 93 -3.92 29.77 -0.08
C GLU A 93 -5.12 30.06 -0.98
N ALA A 94 -6.08 29.13 -1.00
CA ALA A 94 -7.30 29.27 -1.79
C ALA A 94 -8.41 28.38 -1.21
N VAL A 95 -9.66 28.68 -1.59
CA VAL A 95 -10.80 27.76 -1.40
C VAL A 95 -10.62 26.50 -2.27
N GLY A 96 -10.05 26.67 -3.48
CA GLY A 96 -9.60 25.60 -4.36
C GLY A 96 -8.15 25.21 -4.10
N PRO A 97 -7.42 24.69 -5.10
CA PRO A 97 -5.99 24.42 -4.96
C PRO A 97 -5.21 25.72 -4.72
N GLY A 98 -4.49 25.79 -3.60
CA GLY A 98 -3.61 26.94 -3.30
C GLY A 98 -2.41 27.03 -4.26
N VAL A 99 -1.85 25.88 -4.65
CA VAL A 99 -0.74 25.77 -5.62
C VAL A 99 -0.98 24.57 -6.54
N ILE A 100 -0.77 24.75 -7.84
CA ILE A 100 -0.88 23.69 -8.85
C ILE A 100 0.44 23.62 -9.63
N GLY A 101 1.10 22.45 -9.58
CA GLY A 101 2.27 22.15 -10.39
C GLY A 101 1.92 21.21 -11.54
N VAL A 102 2.02 21.68 -12.79
CA VAL A 102 1.81 20.87 -14.00
C VAL A 102 3.07 20.90 -14.83
N SER A 103 3.57 19.71 -15.20
CA SER A 103 4.67 19.56 -16.13
C SER A 103 4.34 18.53 -17.20
N LYS A 104 4.76 18.79 -18.44
CA LYS A 104 4.51 17.90 -19.59
C LYS A 104 5.60 16.84 -19.77
N THR A 105 6.78 17.09 -19.22
CA THR A 105 7.99 16.30 -19.52
C THR A 105 8.81 15.95 -18.28
N TRP A 106 8.47 16.50 -17.12
CA TRP A 106 9.23 16.31 -15.88
C TRP A 106 8.32 16.36 -14.66
N HIS A 107 8.86 16.56 -13.46
CA HIS A 107 8.08 16.71 -12.24
C HIS A 107 7.22 17.98 -12.29
N GLY A 108 5.93 17.86 -12.00
CA GLY A 108 5.04 19.02 -11.81
C GLY A 108 5.38 19.79 -10.53
N VAL A 109 5.79 19.07 -9.49
CA VAL A 109 6.32 19.59 -8.23
C VAL A 109 7.54 18.76 -7.85
N TYR A 110 8.66 19.42 -7.56
CA TYR A 110 9.88 18.80 -7.04
C TYR A 110 10.17 19.38 -5.67
N GLY A 111 10.23 18.52 -4.66
CA GLY A 111 10.51 18.90 -3.27
C GLY A 111 11.75 18.18 -2.77
N GLU A 112 12.72 18.94 -2.28
CA GLU A 112 13.98 18.44 -1.75
C GLU A 112 14.30 19.19 -0.45
N THR A 113 14.88 18.47 0.51
CA THR A 113 15.44 19.06 1.71
C THR A 113 16.87 18.56 1.89
N PRO A 114 17.87 19.46 1.99
CA PRO A 114 19.26 19.08 2.26
C PRO A 114 19.53 18.80 3.75
N SER A 115 18.51 18.97 4.60
CA SER A 115 18.64 18.79 6.04
C SER A 115 19.01 17.35 6.40
N THR A 116 20.00 17.20 7.29
CA THR A 116 20.48 15.90 7.79
C THR A 116 19.86 15.50 9.13
N THR A 117 19.14 16.42 9.76
CA THR A 117 18.51 16.22 11.08
C THR A 117 17.01 15.97 11.01
N GLY A 118 16.43 16.02 9.80
CA GLY A 118 15.02 15.73 9.55
C GLY A 118 14.35 16.72 8.59
N GLY A 119 13.05 16.54 8.39
CA GLY A 119 12.25 17.30 7.44
C GLY A 119 11.81 16.46 6.24
N ALA A 120 10.76 16.90 5.56
CA ALA A 120 10.24 16.25 4.36
C ALA A 120 10.40 17.20 3.17
N GLY A 121 10.90 16.69 2.03
CA GLY A 121 10.91 17.46 0.79
C GLY A 121 9.49 17.82 0.32
N VAL A 122 8.53 16.94 0.60
CA VAL A 122 7.09 17.17 0.43
C VAL A 122 6.35 16.60 1.64
N TRP A 123 5.49 17.40 2.26
CA TRP A 123 4.63 17.00 3.37
C TRP A 123 3.17 17.17 2.95
N GLY A 124 2.39 16.09 3.05
CA GLY A 124 0.96 16.11 2.78
C GLY A 124 0.16 15.81 4.04
N GLU A 125 -0.66 16.76 4.46
CA GLU A 125 -1.48 16.67 5.66
C GLU A 125 -2.91 17.07 5.34
N HIS A 126 -3.86 16.35 5.93
CA HIS A 126 -5.27 16.67 5.85
C HIS A 126 -5.88 16.66 7.25
N LYS A 127 -6.54 17.76 7.64
CA LYS A 127 -7.05 17.98 9.00
C LYS A 127 -8.41 17.29 9.29
N GLY A 128 -9.08 16.78 8.27
CA GLY A 128 -10.37 16.10 8.36
C GLY A 128 -10.27 14.60 8.06
N ALA A 129 -11.29 14.05 7.39
CA ALA A 129 -11.39 12.62 7.04
C ALA A 129 -10.89 12.28 5.62
N GLY A 130 -10.40 13.26 4.86
CA GLY A 130 -9.81 13.06 3.54
C GLY A 130 -8.36 12.55 3.59
N SER A 131 -7.76 12.40 2.41
CA SER A 131 -6.39 11.93 2.26
C SER A 131 -5.37 13.06 2.36
N GLY A 132 -4.29 12.87 3.12
CA GLY A 132 -3.15 13.80 3.14
C GLY A 132 -2.37 13.81 1.82
N VAL A 133 -2.22 12.63 1.20
CA VAL A 133 -1.57 12.46 -0.12
C VAL A 133 -2.35 11.42 -0.92
N VAL A 134 -2.55 11.69 -2.22
CA VAL A 134 -3.14 10.73 -3.16
C VAL A 134 -2.19 10.57 -4.35
N GLY A 135 -1.73 9.34 -4.59
CA GLY A 135 -0.92 8.98 -5.73
C GLY A 135 -1.71 8.16 -6.76
N VAL A 136 -1.90 8.69 -7.95
CA VAL A 136 -2.63 8.02 -9.04
C VAL A 136 -1.75 7.97 -10.27
N SER A 137 -1.68 6.80 -10.92
CA SER A 137 -0.98 6.60 -12.18
C SER A 137 -1.79 5.67 -13.07
N ASN A 138 -1.89 5.99 -14.36
CA ASN A 138 -2.69 5.20 -15.31
C ASN A 138 -2.02 3.86 -15.67
N SER A 139 -0.70 3.84 -15.74
CA SER A 139 0.07 2.67 -16.19
C SER A 139 1.27 2.33 -15.32
N GLY A 140 1.67 3.21 -14.41
CA GLY A 140 2.80 3.02 -13.51
C GLY A 140 2.36 2.82 -12.06
N ALA A 141 3.33 2.85 -11.15
CA ALA A 141 3.03 2.91 -9.73
C ALA A 141 2.39 4.28 -9.40
N GLY A 142 1.27 4.27 -8.68
CA GLY A 142 0.68 5.52 -8.14
C GLY A 142 1.61 6.20 -7.14
N VAL A 143 2.35 5.40 -6.37
CA VAL A 143 3.41 5.85 -5.45
C VAL A 143 4.62 4.94 -5.61
N TYR A 144 5.80 5.53 -5.85
CA TYR A 144 7.07 4.81 -5.89
C TYR A 144 7.97 5.29 -4.73
N GLY A 145 8.16 4.43 -3.74
CA GLY A 145 9.03 4.68 -2.59
C GLY A 145 10.38 3.97 -2.73
N LYS A 146 11.47 4.67 -2.41
CA LYS A 146 12.81 4.10 -2.32
C LYS A 146 13.56 4.76 -1.16
N GLY A 147 14.14 3.94 -0.29
CA GLY A 147 14.98 4.43 0.81
C GLY A 147 16.08 3.44 1.15
N GLY A 148 17.18 3.95 1.73
CA GLY A 148 18.32 3.12 2.12
C GLY A 148 18.01 2.16 3.27
N ARG A 149 17.05 2.52 4.14
CA ARG A 149 16.57 1.67 5.25
C ARG A 149 15.18 1.09 4.97
N LEU A 150 14.20 1.95 4.69
CA LEU A 150 12.81 1.58 4.38
C LEU A 150 12.33 2.40 3.17
N ALA A 151 11.55 1.78 2.28
CA ALA A 151 10.84 2.50 1.22
C ALA A 151 9.57 3.21 1.72
N GLY A 152 8.99 2.73 2.83
CA GLY A 152 7.83 3.31 3.50
C GLY A 152 7.70 2.76 4.92
N GLN A 153 7.10 3.55 5.81
CA GLN A 153 6.75 3.19 7.19
C GLN A 153 5.32 3.64 7.43
N PHE A 154 4.51 2.76 8.03
CA PHE A 154 3.10 3.01 8.30
C PHE A 154 2.83 2.80 9.78
N GLU A 155 2.19 3.77 10.42
CA GLU A 155 1.70 3.65 11.79
C GLU A 155 0.17 3.54 11.74
N GLY A 156 -0.37 2.42 12.24
CA GLY A 156 -1.77 2.06 12.12
C GLY A 156 -2.03 0.92 11.14
N ASN A 157 -3.31 0.63 10.90
CA ASN A 157 -3.74 -0.45 10.01
C ASN A 157 -3.57 -0.05 8.55
N VAL A 158 -3.12 -0.99 7.72
CA VAL A 158 -3.03 -0.83 6.27
C VAL A 158 -4.10 -1.69 5.63
N ASP A 159 -5.04 -1.06 4.93
CA ASP A 159 -6.03 -1.74 4.10
C ASP A 159 -5.51 -1.89 2.68
N VAL A 160 -5.51 -3.12 2.16
CA VAL A 160 -5.03 -3.46 0.82
C VAL A 160 -6.15 -4.17 0.09
N SER A 161 -6.84 -3.44 -0.78
CA SER A 161 -7.92 -3.99 -1.62
C SER A 161 -7.39 -4.90 -2.75
N GLY A 162 -6.14 -4.70 -3.13
CA GLY A 162 -5.45 -5.48 -4.16
C GLY A 162 -4.58 -6.61 -3.61
N LYS A 163 -3.66 -7.09 -4.45
CA LYS A 163 -2.70 -8.11 -4.07
C LYS A 163 -1.54 -7.49 -3.27
N LEU A 164 -1.28 -8.02 -2.08
CA LEU A 164 -0.02 -7.78 -1.37
C LEU A 164 1.00 -8.87 -1.74
N THR A 165 2.10 -8.45 -2.36
CA THR A 165 3.19 -9.33 -2.78
C THR A 165 4.47 -8.99 -2.01
N VAL A 166 5.05 -9.96 -1.32
CA VAL A 166 6.29 -9.82 -0.53
C VAL A 166 7.33 -10.75 -1.14
N GLN A 167 8.43 -10.20 -1.68
CA GLN A 167 9.48 -10.98 -2.35
C GLN A 167 8.95 -11.93 -3.45
N GLY A 168 7.94 -11.48 -4.19
CA GLY A 168 7.28 -12.29 -5.23
C GLY A 168 6.20 -13.25 -4.71
N ILE A 169 6.01 -13.36 -3.40
CA ILE A 169 5.00 -14.23 -2.79
C ILE A 169 3.74 -13.43 -2.51
N ASN A 170 2.59 -13.87 -3.03
CA ASN A 170 1.32 -13.27 -2.70
C ASN A 170 0.84 -13.72 -1.31
N VAL A 171 0.49 -12.76 -0.45
CA VAL A 171 0.02 -13.06 0.91
C VAL A 171 -1.34 -13.77 0.93
N GLY A 172 -2.18 -13.56 -0.09
CA GLY A 172 -3.45 -14.29 -0.26
C GLY A 172 -3.25 -15.79 -0.54
N ASP A 173 -2.20 -16.15 -1.28
CA ASP A 173 -1.84 -17.57 -1.48
C ASP A 173 -1.39 -18.21 -0.16
N LEU A 174 -0.68 -17.45 0.68
CA LEU A 174 -0.30 -17.90 2.01
C LEU A 174 -1.53 -18.11 2.90
N ALA A 175 -2.52 -17.21 2.86
CA ALA A 175 -3.77 -17.38 3.60
C ALA A 175 -4.50 -18.68 3.22
N SER A 176 -4.55 -19.00 1.92
CA SER A 176 -5.14 -20.25 1.43
C SER A 176 -4.40 -21.49 1.95
N ARG A 177 -3.06 -21.42 2.01
CA ARG A 177 -2.23 -22.50 2.60
C ARG A 177 -2.47 -22.65 4.10
N VAL A 178 -2.68 -21.55 4.82
CA VAL A 178 -3.00 -21.57 6.26
C VAL A 178 -4.36 -22.24 6.49
N GLN A 179 -5.39 -21.93 5.71
CA GLN A 179 -6.69 -22.59 5.80
C GLN A 179 -6.60 -24.11 5.61
N ALA A 180 -5.74 -24.57 4.70
CA ALA A 180 -5.51 -26.01 4.50
C ALA A 180 -4.87 -26.68 5.73
N VAL A 181 -4.01 -25.96 6.46
CA VAL A 181 -3.40 -26.42 7.72
C VAL A 181 -4.45 -26.44 8.84
N GLU A 182 -5.31 -25.43 8.91
CA GLU A 182 -6.40 -25.38 9.89
C GLU A 182 -7.41 -26.53 9.76
N GLY A 183 -7.54 -27.14 8.58
CA GLY A 183 -8.40 -28.31 8.35
C GLY A 183 -7.79 -29.66 8.78
N ILE A 184 -6.51 -29.71 9.18
CA ILE A 184 -5.83 -30.95 9.59
C ILE A 184 -6.50 -31.64 10.79
N PRO A 185 -6.92 -30.93 11.86
CA PRO A 185 -7.55 -31.56 13.03
C PRO A 185 -8.81 -32.38 12.67
N THR A 186 -9.68 -31.87 11.81
CA THR A 186 -10.89 -32.59 11.37
C THR A 186 -10.54 -33.85 10.60
N ARG A 187 -9.53 -33.77 9.71
CA ARG A 187 -9.04 -34.93 8.97
C ARG A 187 -8.41 -35.97 9.91
N MET A 188 -7.73 -35.52 10.96
CA MET A 188 -7.13 -36.39 11.97
C MET A 188 -8.19 -37.11 12.80
N GLN A 189 -9.22 -36.40 13.27
CA GLN A 189 -10.34 -37.01 13.98
C GLN A 189 -11.09 -38.05 13.12
N ALA A 190 -11.25 -37.78 11.82
CA ALA A 190 -11.82 -38.76 10.90
C ALA A 190 -10.94 -40.02 10.78
N VAL A 191 -9.62 -39.85 10.77
CA VAL A 191 -8.66 -40.98 10.79
C VAL A 191 -8.74 -41.73 12.11
N GLU A 192 -8.77 -41.06 13.26
CA GLU A 192 -8.91 -41.67 14.58
C GLU A 192 -10.17 -42.54 14.68
N ASN A 193 -11.33 -42.02 14.25
CA ASN A 193 -12.58 -42.78 14.23
C ASN A 193 -12.50 -44.04 13.34
N ARG A 194 -11.84 -43.94 12.18
CA ARG A 194 -11.60 -45.09 11.31
C ARG A 194 -10.70 -46.12 11.99
N VAL A 195 -9.65 -45.68 12.69
CA VAL A 195 -8.76 -46.57 13.45
C VAL A 195 -9.54 -47.27 14.58
N THR A 196 -10.37 -46.57 15.34
CA THR A 196 -11.22 -47.17 16.37
C THR A 196 -12.17 -48.22 15.78
N THR A 197 -12.79 -47.92 14.64
CA THR A 197 -13.70 -48.86 13.96
C THR A 197 -12.96 -50.10 13.48
N LEU A 198 -11.80 -49.93 12.85
CA LEU A 198 -10.95 -51.04 12.42
C LEU A 198 -10.49 -51.89 13.61
N GLN A 199 -10.14 -51.26 14.73
CA GLN A 199 -9.77 -51.96 15.96
C GLN A 199 -10.91 -52.84 16.47
N GLN A 200 -12.15 -52.34 16.42
CA GLN A 200 -13.33 -53.12 16.80
C GLN A 200 -13.59 -54.29 15.84
N GLN A 201 -13.41 -54.08 14.53
CA GLN A 201 -13.53 -55.15 13.53
C GLN A 201 -12.48 -56.26 13.74
N VAL A 202 -11.22 -55.89 14.05
CA VAL A 202 -10.15 -56.84 14.36
C VAL A 202 -10.50 -57.66 15.61
N ASN A 203 -11.02 -57.02 16.66
CA ASN A 203 -11.44 -57.71 17.89
C ASN A 203 -12.56 -58.73 17.60
N ASN A 204 -13.54 -58.37 16.77
CA ASN A 204 -14.63 -59.28 16.38
C ASN A 204 -14.10 -60.48 15.57
N LEU A 205 -13.18 -60.24 14.63
CA LEU A 205 -12.54 -61.31 13.86
C LEU A 205 -11.73 -62.25 14.76
N GLN A 206 -11.01 -61.72 15.75
CA GLN A 206 -10.27 -62.53 16.71
C GLN A 206 -11.20 -63.46 17.51
N GLN A 207 -12.36 -62.98 17.94
CA GLN A 207 -13.37 -63.80 18.61
C GLN A 207 -13.93 -64.88 17.69
N LEU A 208 -14.22 -64.55 16.43
CA LEU A 208 -14.70 -65.52 15.44
C LEU A 208 -13.68 -66.64 15.21
N VAL A 209 -12.41 -66.29 15.05
CA VAL A 209 -11.30 -67.27 14.91
C VAL A 209 -11.23 -68.18 16.13
N ASN A 210 -11.29 -67.63 17.34
CA ASN A 210 -11.27 -68.43 18.57
C ASN A 210 -12.45 -69.42 18.64
N ASN A 211 -13.66 -68.98 18.27
CA ASN A 211 -14.85 -69.84 18.24
C ASN A 211 -14.71 -70.96 17.20
N LEU A 212 -14.22 -70.66 15.99
CA LEU A 212 -13.97 -71.66 14.96
C LEU A 212 -12.90 -72.67 15.38
N GLN A 213 -11.85 -72.23 16.08
CA GLN A 213 -10.84 -73.14 16.65
C GLN A 213 -11.45 -74.11 17.68
N GLN A 214 -12.34 -73.64 18.54
CA GLN A 214 -13.05 -74.50 19.51
C GLN A 214 -13.98 -75.50 18.81
N GLN A 215 -14.73 -75.06 17.78
CA GLN A 215 -15.57 -75.96 16.99
C GLN A 215 -14.76 -77.01 16.24
N LEU A 216 -13.60 -76.65 15.70
CA LEU A 216 -12.71 -77.60 15.05
C LEU A 216 -12.21 -78.65 16.04
N ALA A 217 -11.80 -78.24 17.25
CA ALA A 217 -11.35 -79.15 18.30
C ALA A 217 -12.46 -80.13 18.72
N SER A 218 -13.72 -79.67 18.86
CA SER A 218 -14.83 -80.55 19.23
C SER A 218 -15.19 -81.54 18.12
N LEU A 219 -15.13 -81.13 16.85
CA LEU A 219 -15.31 -82.02 15.71
C LEU A 219 -14.19 -83.07 15.63
N GLN A 220 -12.94 -82.69 15.88
CA GLN A 220 -11.81 -83.62 15.94
C GLN A 220 -11.99 -84.65 17.06
N GLN A 221 -12.44 -84.22 18.24
CA GLN A 221 -12.74 -85.13 19.35
C GLN A 221 -13.87 -86.09 19.00
N LYS A 222 -14.99 -85.58 18.48
CA LYS A 222 -16.13 -86.41 18.07
C LYS A 222 -15.74 -87.42 16.99
N GLN A 223 -14.93 -87.01 16.01
CA GLN A 223 -14.43 -87.92 14.98
C GLN A 223 -13.56 -89.03 15.57
N ALA A 224 -12.73 -88.73 16.57
CA ALA A 224 -11.94 -89.75 17.27
C ALA A 224 -12.85 -90.74 18.02
N GLU A 225 -13.87 -90.26 18.72
CA GLU A 225 -14.87 -91.08 19.42
C GLU A 225 -15.67 -91.97 18.44
N ASP A 226 -16.16 -91.41 17.33
CA ASP A 226 -16.91 -92.14 16.31
C ASP A 226 -16.03 -93.23 15.65
N VAL A 227 -14.76 -92.93 15.35
CA VAL A 227 -13.80 -93.91 14.79
C VAL A 227 -13.53 -95.03 15.78
N GLU A 228 -13.31 -94.72 17.06
CA GLU A 228 -13.14 -95.72 18.12
C GLU A 228 -14.38 -96.62 18.24
N GLY A 229 -15.58 -96.04 18.24
CA GLY A 229 -16.84 -96.78 18.26
C GLY A 229 -17.03 -97.72 17.06
N ILE A 230 -16.65 -97.28 15.86
CA ILE A 230 -16.65 -98.11 14.64
C ILE A 230 -15.67 -99.28 14.80
N VAL A 231 -14.43 -99.01 15.25
CA VAL A 231 -13.41 -100.05 15.46
C VAL A 231 -13.90 -101.11 16.46
N VAL A 232 -14.50 -100.69 17.58
CA VAL A 232 -15.09 -101.59 18.58
C VAL A 232 -16.23 -102.43 17.99
N SER A 233 -17.11 -101.80 17.21
CA SER A 233 -18.24 -102.49 16.57
C SER A 233 -17.77 -103.52 15.54
N LEU A 234 -16.77 -103.19 14.72
CA LEU A 234 -16.14 -104.13 13.78
C LEU A 234 -15.45 -105.29 14.52
N ALA A 235 -14.72 -105.01 15.59
CA ALA A 235 -14.09 -106.05 16.41
C ALA A 235 -15.15 -107.01 17.00
N THR A 236 -16.27 -106.47 17.48
CA THR A 236 -17.41 -107.26 17.99
C THR A 236 -18.06 -108.11 16.91
N LEU A 237 -18.28 -107.55 15.72
CA LEU A 237 -18.82 -108.30 14.58
C LEU A 237 -17.86 -109.41 14.14
N ALA A 238 -16.57 -109.11 14.02
CA ALA A 238 -15.54 -110.09 13.69
C ALA A 238 -15.56 -111.26 14.67
N ALA A 239 -15.65 -110.99 15.98
CA ALA A 239 -15.78 -112.04 17.01
C ALA A 239 -17.05 -112.91 16.81
N ARG A 240 -18.20 -112.30 16.48
CA ARG A 240 -19.45 -113.03 16.20
C ARG A 240 -19.38 -113.89 14.93
N VAL A 241 -18.77 -113.37 13.86
CA VAL A 241 -18.58 -114.12 12.61
C VAL A 241 -17.71 -115.36 12.84
N THR A 242 -16.61 -115.22 13.60
CA THR A 242 -15.75 -116.34 13.96
C THR A 242 -16.51 -117.43 14.73
N ALA A 243 -17.48 -117.06 15.58
CA ALA A 243 -18.30 -118.00 16.34
C ALA A 243 -19.37 -118.74 15.50
N LEU A 244 -19.72 -118.25 14.32
CA LEU A 244 -20.76 -118.83 13.43
C LEU A 244 -20.19 -119.71 12.30
N GLY A 245 -18.91 -119.57 11.98
CA GLY A 245 -18.22 -120.32 10.92
C GLY A 245 -17.41 -121.54 11.39
N GLY A 246 -17.59 -121.95 12.66
CA GLY A 246 -17.02 -123.16 13.25
C GLY A 246 -18.02 -124.31 13.28
#